data_AF-A0A7J4JE30-F1
#
_entry.id   AF-A0A7J4JE30-F1
#
_cell.length_a   1.000
_cell.length_b   1.000
_cell.length_c   1.000
_cell.angle_alpha   90.00
_cell.angle_beta   90.00
_cell.angle_gamma   90.00
#
_symmetry.space_group_name_H-M   'P 1'
#
loop_
_entity.id
_entity.type
_entity.pdbx_description
1 polymer ?
#
loop_
_entity_poly.entity_id
_entity_poly.type
_entity_poly.pdbx_seq_one_letter_code
_entity_poly.pdbx_strand_id
1 'polypeptide(L)'
;MTKKEPRQKKPKAEKKAKAKKEPKPAKPKAERKSKREEERLTARMAEGQQLLVEGQVVEKADLPEKVLNEFNKVKDRHKLSEALAEKLLAAVRERYKKAKVEPGEAVGIIAAQSLGEPGTQLTLRTKHYAGAAEVSVGSGIQRVEEIVDGRSRAKYPTMTIYLAPEINKDFEKVDALAKSMIDVRIDDVVRVEEDLEKKRVIVHLVPEEIKARNVDADALEKRIEKAVKAKPRTGKNVIEFHFKGEPLLDLRRTFNKLRNTRIQGIRGIEKTIVSKDEKLGEFVIKTSGSNLKAALRLPEVNPTVTTTNDIKEISKVLGIEAGRYAIATELHKTLDENNISVDQRHILLLADLMTWDGDIKGIVRTGITRQKSSPFARAAFEETVKHLLDAAFKGEHEELQGVVENIIVGQPIKVGTGTVQLVMSSKLPAAPPKKEKAEVKEEK
;
A
#
# COMPACT_ATOMS: atom_id res chain seq x y z
N MET A 1 -30.35 -35.42 90.29
CA MET A 1 -28.98 -35.18 90.80
C MET A 1 -28.02 -35.72 89.73
N THR A 2 -27.02 -35.01 89.19
CA THR A 2 -26.37 -33.74 89.60
C THR A 2 -25.86 -32.94 88.36
N LYS A 3 -26.02 -31.61 88.45
CA LYS A 3 -25.43 -30.46 87.70
C LYS A 3 -24.75 -30.64 86.31
N LYS A 4 -25.23 -29.84 85.35
CA LYS A 4 -24.52 -29.38 84.12
C LYS A 4 -23.60 -28.18 84.43
N GLU A 5 -22.61 -27.94 83.54
CA GLU A 5 -22.20 -26.67 82.89
C GLU A 5 -20.67 -26.61 82.59
N PRO A 6 -20.14 -25.75 81.67
CA PRO A 6 -20.50 -25.65 80.25
C PRO A 6 -19.31 -25.43 79.25
N ARG A 7 -19.56 -25.61 77.93
CA ARG A 7 -18.96 -24.97 76.70
C ARG A 7 -17.47 -24.53 76.69
N GLN A 8 -16.63 -24.79 75.66
CA GLN A 8 -16.74 -24.28 74.27
C GLN A 8 -15.78 -24.95 73.22
N LYS A 9 -16.28 -25.06 71.98
CA LYS A 9 -15.62 -24.97 70.63
C LYS A 9 -14.52 -25.97 70.15
N LYS A 10 -14.52 -26.15 68.80
CA LYS A 10 -13.86 -27.15 67.93
C LYS A 10 -12.35 -26.91 67.68
N PRO A 11 -11.65 -27.90 67.08
CA PRO A 11 -11.28 -27.78 65.65
C PRO A 11 -11.66 -29.01 64.77
N LYS A 12 -11.39 -28.94 63.46
CA LYS A 12 -11.70 -30.00 62.45
C LYS A 12 -10.43 -30.73 61.96
N ALA A 13 -10.43 -32.06 62.04
CA ALA A 13 -9.59 -33.04 61.33
C ALA A 13 -10.20 -34.45 61.57
N GLU A 14 -10.06 -35.51 60.75
CA GLU A 14 -9.77 -35.70 59.31
C GLU A 14 -10.44 -37.06 58.88
N LYS A 15 -10.46 -37.43 57.59
CA LYS A 15 -10.83 -38.80 57.12
C LYS A 15 -10.10 -39.24 55.83
N LYS A 16 -9.47 -40.43 55.90
CA LYS A 16 -8.65 -41.04 54.84
C LYS A 16 -9.43 -41.66 53.66
N ALA A 17 -8.88 -41.40 52.47
CA ALA A 17 -8.76 -42.21 51.25
C ALA A 17 -9.74 -43.37 50.92
N LYS A 18 -10.36 -43.28 49.72
CA LYS A 18 -10.57 -44.37 48.76
C LYS A 18 -10.25 -43.86 47.35
N ALA A 19 -9.69 -44.73 46.49
CA ALA A 19 -9.07 -44.34 45.22
C ALA A 19 -10.03 -43.76 44.18
N LYS A 20 -9.59 -42.72 43.45
CA LYS A 20 -10.20 -42.22 42.21
C LYS A 20 -9.15 -42.24 41.10
N LYS A 21 -9.58 -42.63 39.89
CA LYS A 21 -8.74 -42.63 38.68
C LYS A 21 -8.22 -41.23 38.37
N GLU A 22 -6.94 -41.12 38.00
CA GLU A 22 -6.33 -39.88 37.53
C GLU A 22 -6.94 -39.43 36.18
N PRO A 23 -7.26 -38.15 36.00
CA PRO A 23 -7.66 -37.61 34.71
C PRO A 23 -6.43 -37.32 33.85
N LYS A 24 -6.37 -37.86 32.62
CA LYS A 24 -5.34 -37.51 31.64
C LYS A 24 -5.37 -35.99 31.35
N PRO A 25 -4.22 -35.31 31.18
CA PRO A 25 -4.18 -33.88 30.96
C PRO A 25 -4.85 -33.50 29.62
N ALA A 26 -5.83 -32.60 29.69
CA ALA A 26 -6.52 -32.10 28.51
C ALA A 26 -5.64 -31.07 27.77
N LYS A 27 -5.19 -31.41 26.55
CA LYS A 27 -4.48 -30.47 25.68
C LYS A 27 -5.34 -29.21 25.40
N PRO A 28 -4.75 -28.02 25.25
CA PRO A 28 -5.50 -26.77 25.16
C PRO A 28 -6.51 -26.77 24.02
N LYS A 29 -7.76 -26.36 24.30
CA LYS A 29 -8.82 -26.24 23.28
C LYS A 29 -8.54 -25.12 22.26
N ALA A 30 -7.61 -24.20 22.55
CA ALA A 30 -7.20 -23.12 21.65
C ALA A 30 -6.33 -23.64 20.48
N GLU A 31 -5.25 -24.37 20.77
CA GLU A 31 -4.37 -24.95 19.73
C GLU A 31 -5.11 -25.94 18.80
N ARG A 32 -6.13 -26.64 19.33
CA ARG A 32 -7.00 -27.52 18.55
C ARG A 32 -8.04 -26.78 17.70
N LYS A 33 -8.29 -25.49 17.96
CA LYS A 33 -9.10 -24.64 17.10
C LYS A 33 -8.25 -24.01 16.00
N SER A 34 -7.10 -23.40 16.34
CA SER A 34 -6.19 -22.82 15.34
C SER A 34 -5.74 -23.83 14.30
N LYS A 35 -5.31 -25.04 14.72
CA LYS A 35 -4.94 -26.10 13.76
C LYS A 35 -6.10 -26.58 12.90
N ARG A 36 -7.33 -26.59 13.42
CA ARG A 36 -8.53 -26.93 12.63
C ARG A 36 -8.94 -25.81 11.67
N GLU A 37 -8.61 -24.57 11.97
CA GLU A 37 -8.82 -23.43 11.08
C GLU A 37 -7.73 -23.37 10.01
N GLU A 38 -6.47 -23.67 10.34
CA GLU A 38 -5.39 -23.91 9.36
C GLU A 38 -5.68 -25.11 8.45
N GLU A 39 -6.11 -26.25 8.98
CA GLU A 39 -6.54 -27.42 8.19
C GLU A 39 -7.77 -27.10 7.33
N ARG A 40 -8.67 -26.20 7.77
CA ARG A 40 -9.81 -25.74 6.95
C ARG A 40 -9.43 -24.69 5.92
N LEU A 41 -8.42 -23.87 6.18
CA LEU A 41 -7.86 -22.90 5.22
C LEU A 41 -7.06 -23.64 4.14
N THR A 42 -6.24 -24.61 4.51
CA THR A 42 -5.53 -25.46 3.54
C THR A 42 -6.49 -26.37 2.76
N ALA A 43 -7.53 -26.93 3.38
CA ALA A 43 -8.61 -27.63 2.67
C ALA A 43 -9.37 -26.71 1.71
N ARG A 44 -9.75 -25.49 2.12
CA ARG A 44 -10.41 -24.52 1.23
C ARG A 44 -9.51 -24.02 0.10
N MET A 45 -8.20 -23.90 0.33
CA MET A 45 -7.22 -23.60 -0.72
C MET A 45 -7.06 -24.78 -1.70
N ALA A 46 -7.24 -26.02 -1.26
CA ALA A 46 -7.25 -27.20 -2.13
C ALA A 46 -8.57 -27.34 -2.91
N GLU A 47 -9.72 -27.10 -2.27
CA GLU A 47 -11.05 -27.12 -2.92
C GLU A 47 -11.22 -25.97 -3.92
N GLY A 48 -10.63 -24.79 -3.65
CA GLY A 48 -10.62 -23.65 -4.57
C GLY A 48 -9.74 -23.82 -5.83
N GLN A 49 -9.03 -24.94 -5.99
CA GLN A 49 -8.17 -25.24 -7.14
C GLN A 49 -8.79 -26.22 -8.15
N GLN A 50 -10.06 -26.59 -8.00
CA GLN A 50 -10.78 -27.42 -8.99
C GLN A 50 -11.69 -26.56 -9.88
N LEU A 51 -11.09 -25.96 -10.92
CA LEU A 51 -11.83 -25.37 -12.04
C LEU A 51 -11.65 -26.26 -13.28
N LEU A 52 -12.78 -26.76 -13.78
CA LEU A 52 -12.85 -27.69 -14.91
C LEU A 52 -12.55 -26.98 -16.23
N VAL A 53 -11.44 -27.36 -16.87
CA VAL A 53 -11.23 -27.17 -18.31
C VAL A 53 -10.72 -28.49 -18.90
N GLU A 54 -11.53 -29.05 -19.80
CA GLU A 54 -11.22 -30.09 -20.80
C GLU A 54 -10.15 -31.15 -20.45
N GLY A 55 -10.57 -32.16 -19.69
CA GLY A 55 -10.19 -33.56 -19.98
C GLY A 55 -8.77 -34.04 -19.64
N GLN A 56 -7.84 -33.18 -19.21
CA GLN A 56 -6.52 -33.61 -18.73
C GLN A 56 -6.22 -33.07 -17.33
N VAL A 57 -6.08 -33.99 -16.37
CA VAL A 57 -5.50 -33.70 -15.05
C VAL A 57 -4.00 -33.50 -15.24
N VAL A 58 -3.60 -32.27 -15.56
CA VAL A 58 -2.18 -31.91 -15.62
C VAL A 58 -1.66 -31.84 -14.18
N GLU A 59 -0.85 -32.83 -13.79
CA GLU A 59 -0.10 -32.77 -12.53
C GLU A 59 0.67 -31.46 -12.45
N LYS A 60 0.53 -30.75 -11.31
CA LYS A 60 1.13 -29.45 -10.97
C LYS A 60 2.24 -29.00 -11.94
N ALA A 61 1.87 -28.10 -12.86
CA ALA A 61 2.82 -27.59 -13.84
C ALA A 61 4.04 -26.95 -13.14
N ASP A 62 5.22 -27.54 -13.39
CA ASP A 62 6.54 -27.09 -12.91
C ASP A 62 6.95 -25.71 -13.49
N LEU A 63 6.09 -25.12 -14.33
CA LEU A 63 6.28 -23.89 -15.12
C LEU A 63 4.99 -23.04 -15.10
N PRO A 64 5.08 -21.69 -15.08
CA PRO A 64 3.90 -20.82 -15.17
C PRO A 64 3.13 -20.97 -16.48
N GLU A 65 1.80 -20.86 -16.43
CA GLU A 65 0.90 -20.95 -17.60
C GLU A 65 1.30 -20.02 -18.76
N LYS A 66 1.75 -18.79 -18.46
CA LYS A 66 2.23 -17.84 -19.49
C LYS A 66 3.40 -18.41 -20.30
N VAL A 67 4.30 -19.17 -19.67
CA VAL A 67 5.45 -19.81 -20.33
C VAL A 67 4.99 -20.99 -21.19
N LEU A 68 4.01 -21.77 -20.70
CA LEU A 68 3.41 -22.87 -21.47
C LEU A 68 2.64 -22.34 -22.70
N ASN A 69 1.92 -21.24 -22.56
CA ASN A 69 1.17 -20.61 -23.65
C ASN A 69 2.12 -20.04 -24.73
N GLU A 70 3.23 -19.41 -24.35
CA GLU A 70 4.27 -19.01 -25.33
C GLU A 70 4.98 -20.21 -25.97
N PHE A 71 5.24 -21.27 -25.20
CA PHE A 71 5.78 -22.53 -25.74
C PHE A 71 4.85 -23.13 -26.81
N ASN A 72 3.54 -23.19 -26.56
CA ASN A 72 2.55 -23.67 -27.52
C ASN A 72 2.54 -22.78 -28.79
N LYS A 73 2.50 -21.44 -28.64
CA LYS A 73 2.63 -20.52 -29.78
C LYS A 73 3.90 -20.71 -30.60
N VAL A 74 5.01 -21.15 -29.99
CA VAL A 74 6.27 -21.45 -30.69
C VAL A 74 6.21 -22.82 -31.37
N LYS A 75 5.64 -23.84 -30.71
CA LYS A 75 5.36 -25.17 -31.27
C LYS A 75 4.55 -25.05 -32.56
N ASP A 76 3.46 -24.29 -32.51
CA ASP A 76 2.53 -24.11 -33.62
C ASP A 76 3.13 -23.30 -34.77
N ARG A 77 3.84 -22.19 -34.45
CA ARG A 77 4.52 -21.35 -35.46
C ARG A 77 5.59 -22.10 -36.25
N HIS A 78 6.35 -22.99 -35.61
CA HIS A 78 7.45 -23.72 -36.25
C HIS A 78 7.11 -25.15 -36.65
N LYS A 79 5.88 -25.62 -36.40
CA LYS A 79 5.42 -27.00 -36.67
C LYS A 79 6.44 -28.05 -36.19
N LEU A 80 6.92 -27.87 -34.96
CA LEU A 80 7.99 -28.68 -34.38
C LEU A 80 7.56 -30.15 -34.27
N SER A 81 8.41 -31.06 -34.76
CA SER A 81 8.30 -32.50 -34.51
C SER A 81 8.23 -32.76 -33.00
N GLU A 82 7.43 -33.74 -32.57
CA GLU A 82 7.17 -34.03 -31.15
C GLU A 82 8.47 -34.25 -30.36
N ALA A 83 9.43 -34.99 -30.93
CA ALA A 83 10.74 -35.22 -30.32
C ALA A 83 11.61 -33.95 -30.17
N LEU A 84 11.39 -32.91 -31.00
CA LEU A 84 12.04 -31.60 -30.84
C LEU A 84 11.29 -30.72 -29.83
N ALA A 85 9.96 -30.82 -29.79
CA ALA A 85 9.14 -30.13 -28.80
C ALA A 85 9.45 -30.62 -27.37
N GLU A 86 9.60 -31.94 -27.16
CA GLU A 86 10.01 -32.50 -25.87
C GLU A 86 11.41 -32.03 -25.43
N LYS A 87 12.39 -32.03 -26.35
CA LYS A 87 13.74 -31.51 -26.08
C LYS A 87 13.73 -30.02 -25.73
N LEU A 88 12.93 -29.22 -26.44
CA LEU A 88 12.74 -27.80 -26.14
C LEU A 88 12.12 -27.61 -24.75
N LEU A 89 11.08 -28.39 -24.42
CA LEU A 89 10.40 -28.35 -23.12
C LEU A 89 11.35 -28.76 -21.98
N ALA A 90 12.18 -29.78 -22.18
CA ALA A 90 13.21 -30.18 -21.22
C ALA A 90 14.24 -29.05 -20.99
N ALA A 91 14.74 -28.41 -22.06
CA ALA A 91 15.65 -27.29 -21.95
C ALA A 91 15.03 -26.05 -21.26
N VAL A 92 13.74 -25.77 -21.50
CA VAL A 92 12.99 -24.71 -20.80
C VAL A 92 12.84 -25.03 -19.31
N ARG A 93 12.49 -26.28 -18.96
CA ARG A 93 12.42 -26.75 -17.57
C ARG A 93 13.78 -26.65 -16.86
N GLU A 94 14.87 -27.02 -17.53
CA GLU A 94 16.22 -26.91 -16.97
C GLU A 94 16.62 -25.46 -16.73
N ARG A 95 16.41 -24.57 -17.72
CA ARG A 95 16.65 -23.13 -17.58
C ARG A 95 15.83 -22.51 -16.45
N TYR A 96 14.54 -22.87 -16.34
CA TYR A 96 13.69 -22.38 -15.25
C TYR A 96 14.17 -22.86 -13.87
N LYS A 97 14.60 -24.12 -13.74
CA LYS A 97 15.17 -24.65 -12.48
C LYS A 97 16.48 -23.94 -12.11
N LYS A 98 17.35 -23.66 -13.09
CA LYS A 98 18.60 -22.89 -12.91
C LYS A 98 18.38 -21.39 -12.62
N ALA A 99 17.22 -20.83 -12.98
CA ALA A 99 16.89 -19.42 -12.77
C ALA A 99 16.11 -19.14 -11.47
N LYS A 100 15.91 -20.15 -10.60
CA LYS A 100 15.34 -19.95 -9.26
C LYS A 100 16.39 -19.31 -8.34
N VAL A 101 15.96 -18.41 -7.46
CA VAL A 101 16.84 -17.83 -6.43
C VAL A 101 17.30 -18.92 -5.45
N GLU A 102 18.55 -18.85 -5.02
CA GLU A 102 19.12 -19.80 -4.08
C GLU A 102 18.59 -19.53 -2.65
N PRO A 103 18.19 -20.56 -1.87
CA PRO A 103 17.74 -20.37 -0.50
C PRO A 103 18.84 -19.80 0.40
N GLY A 104 18.51 -18.78 1.18
CA GLY A 104 19.45 -18.08 2.06
C GLY A 104 19.98 -16.75 1.49
N GLU A 105 19.65 -16.41 0.25
CA GLU A 105 20.05 -15.15 -0.38
C GLU A 105 19.51 -13.91 0.37
N ALA A 106 20.33 -12.85 0.44
CA ALA A 106 20.06 -11.62 1.18
C ALA A 106 19.12 -10.65 0.44
N VAL A 107 18.00 -11.17 -0.10
CA VAL A 107 17.10 -10.46 -1.04
C VAL A 107 16.63 -9.09 -0.56
N GLY A 108 16.45 -8.89 0.76
CA GLY A 108 16.07 -7.60 1.34
C GLY A 108 17.19 -6.54 1.26
N ILE A 109 18.45 -6.94 1.42
CA ILE A 109 19.60 -6.03 1.27
C ILE A 109 19.83 -5.71 -0.20
N ILE A 110 19.76 -6.72 -1.08
CA ILE A 110 19.89 -6.52 -2.54
C ILE A 110 18.80 -5.58 -3.04
N ALA A 111 17.53 -5.82 -2.68
CA ALA A 111 16.43 -4.93 -3.07
C ALA A 111 16.61 -3.50 -2.55
N ALA A 112 17.06 -3.31 -1.31
CA ALA A 112 17.33 -1.98 -0.76
C ALA A 112 18.47 -1.27 -1.51
N GLN A 113 19.53 -1.99 -1.89
CA GLN A 113 20.63 -1.46 -2.70
C GLN A 113 20.15 -1.11 -4.11
N SER A 114 19.45 -2.00 -4.81
CA SER A 114 18.97 -1.79 -6.19
C SER A 114 17.92 -0.68 -6.31
N LEU A 115 17.11 -0.42 -5.28
CA LEU A 115 16.22 0.75 -5.24
C LEU A 115 16.96 2.04 -4.82
N GLY A 116 18.02 1.94 -4.01
CA GLY A 116 18.77 3.09 -3.50
C GLY A 116 19.84 3.63 -4.46
N GLU A 117 20.52 2.76 -5.20
CA GLU A 117 21.61 3.11 -6.14
C GLU A 117 21.19 4.18 -7.17
N PRO A 118 20.03 4.06 -7.86
CA PRO A 118 19.59 5.07 -8.82
C PRO A 118 19.22 6.41 -8.17
N GLY A 119 19.00 6.45 -6.86
CA GLY A 119 18.70 7.68 -6.11
C GLY A 119 19.76 8.75 -6.27
N THR A 120 21.04 8.35 -6.36
CA THR A 120 22.15 9.26 -6.62
C THR A 120 22.04 9.91 -8.01
N GLN A 121 21.66 9.13 -9.02
CA GLN A 121 21.59 9.50 -10.44
C GLN A 121 20.34 10.36 -10.74
N LEU A 122 19.24 10.14 -10.01
CA LEU A 122 17.98 10.88 -10.16
C LEU A 122 18.09 12.39 -9.88
N THR A 123 19.09 12.82 -9.10
CA THR A 123 19.25 14.22 -8.65
C THR A 123 19.38 15.22 -9.81
N LEU A 124 19.87 14.79 -10.98
CA LEU A 124 20.24 15.68 -12.09
C LEU A 124 19.17 15.82 -13.21
N ARG A 125 18.16 14.94 -13.28
CA ARG A 125 17.24 14.87 -14.44
C ARG A 125 15.93 15.67 -14.30
N THR A 126 15.63 16.24 -13.14
CA THR A 126 14.26 16.64 -12.76
C THR A 126 13.74 18.00 -13.28
N LYS A 127 14.55 18.79 -14.00
CA LYS A 127 14.22 20.21 -14.30
C LYS A 127 13.83 20.56 -15.74
N HIS A 128 13.80 19.61 -16.67
CA HIS A 128 13.61 19.90 -18.11
C HIS A 128 12.31 19.40 -18.75
N TYR A 129 11.30 19.00 -17.95
CA TYR A 129 9.93 18.81 -18.45
C TYR A 129 9.24 20.17 -18.69
N ALA A 130 9.73 20.90 -19.68
CA ALA A 130 9.13 22.13 -20.16
C ALA A 130 8.05 21.82 -21.22
N GLY A 131 6.78 22.12 -20.91
CA GLY A 131 5.77 22.40 -21.94
C GLY A 131 4.61 21.41 -22.11
N ALA A 132 4.58 20.26 -21.44
CA ALA A 132 3.40 19.39 -21.45
C ALA A 132 2.34 19.86 -20.44
N ALA A 133 1.06 19.82 -20.82
CA ALA A 133 -0.08 20.17 -19.95
C ALA A 133 -0.38 19.10 -18.86
N GLU A 134 0.64 18.39 -18.40
CA GLU A 134 0.54 17.49 -17.27
C GLU A 134 0.59 18.31 -15.98
N VAL A 135 -0.47 18.17 -15.18
CA VAL A 135 -0.53 18.71 -13.81
C VAL A 135 0.77 18.32 -13.10
N SER A 136 1.51 19.31 -12.57
CA SER A 136 2.87 19.13 -12.07
C SER A 136 2.96 18.10 -10.94
N VAL A 137 3.12 16.83 -11.33
CA VAL A 137 3.49 15.73 -10.44
C VAL A 137 4.94 15.99 -10.03
N GLY A 138 5.26 15.86 -8.75
CA GLY A 138 6.64 16.00 -8.28
C GLY A 138 7.50 14.96 -8.98
N SER A 139 8.46 15.40 -9.80
CA SER A 139 9.22 14.51 -10.68
C SER A 139 10.47 13.93 -10.00
N GLY A 140 10.77 12.66 -10.29
CA GLY A 140 12.01 11.98 -9.89
C GLY A 140 12.08 11.61 -8.40
N ILE A 141 13.27 11.77 -7.80
CA ILE A 141 13.61 11.22 -6.47
C ILE A 141 12.66 11.62 -5.35
N GLN A 142 12.12 12.86 -5.36
CA GLN A 142 11.21 13.33 -4.32
C GLN A 142 9.91 12.51 -4.24
N ARG A 143 9.48 11.92 -5.37
CA ARG A 143 8.29 11.07 -5.41
C ARG A 143 8.59 9.66 -4.90
N VAL A 144 9.75 9.10 -5.26
CA VAL A 144 10.24 7.84 -4.70
C VAL A 144 10.37 7.95 -3.17
N GLU A 145 11.01 9.01 -2.68
CA GLU A 145 11.12 9.34 -1.24
C GLU A 145 9.75 9.41 -0.57
N GLU A 146 8.79 10.16 -1.13
CA GLU A 146 7.44 10.30 -0.59
C GLU A 146 6.68 8.97 -0.47
N ILE A 147 6.86 8.07 -1.45
CA ILE A 147 6.23 6.74 -1.44
C ILE A 147 6.91 5.87 -0.38
N VAL A 148 8.25 5.81 -0.37
CA VAL A 148 9.06 5.03 0.58
C VAL A 148 8.85 5.48 2.04
N ASP A 149 8.65 6.78 2.26
CA ASP A 149 8.29 7.39 3.54
C ASP A 149 6.87 7.01 4.01
N GLY A 150 6.02 6.49 3.12
CA GLY A 150 4.62 6.17 3.42
C GLY A 150 3.82 7.40 3.86
N ARG A 151 4.04 8.57 3.23
CA ARG A 151 3.42 9.83 3.65
C ARG A 151 1.90 9.75 3.64
N SER A 152 1.27 10.41 4.61
CA SER A 152 -0.19 10.31 4.84
C SER A 152 -1.06 11.03 3.79
N ARG A 153 -0.45 11.87 2.96
CA ARG A 153 -1.04 12.57 1.81
C ARG A 153 0.09 12.89 0.83
N ALA A 154 -0.15 12.77 -0.48
CA ALA A 154 0.81 13.20 -1.49
C ALA A 154 0.99 14.73 -1.48
N LYS A 155 2.21 15.21 -1.76
CA LYS A 155 2.55 16.65 -1.87
C LYS A 155 1.86 17.32 -3.04
N TYR A 156 1.82 16.63 -4.18
CA TYR A 156 1.09 17.03 -5.39
C TYR A 156 0.11 15.90 -5.76
N PRO A 157 -1.05 15.84 -5.08
CA PRO A 157 -2.03 14.79 -5.32
C PRO A 157 -2.67 14.98 -6.71
N THR A 158 -2.75 13.91 -7.49
CA THR A 158 -3.41 13.89 -8.80
C THR A 158 -4.29 12.65 -8.93
N MET A 159 -5.34 12.75 -9.73
CA MET A 159 -6.27 11.66 -10.00
C MET A 159 -6.60 11.62 -11.49
N THR A 160 -6.65 10.41 -12.03
CA THR A 160 -6.96 10.10 -13.41
C THR A 160 -8.32 9.42 -13.42
N ILE A 161 -9.34 10.19 -13.79
CA ILE A 161 -10.73 9.76 -13.79
C ILE A 161 -11.09 9.24 -15.17
N TYR A 162 -11.40 7.95 -15.23
CA TYR A 162 -11.95 7.30 -16.43
C TYR A 162 -13.47 7.36 -16.36
N LEU A 163 -14.11 7.61 -17.50
CA LEU A 163 -15.56 7.81 -17.58
C LEU A 163 -16.29 6.54 -18.00
N ALA A 164 -17.59 6.49 -17.74
CA ALA A 164 -18.46 5.47 -18.28
C ALA A 164 -18.46 5.52 -19.83
N PRO A 165 -18.53 4.36 -20.52
CA PRO A 165 -18.42 4.30 -21.99
C PRO A 165 -19.50 5.10 -22.74
N GLU A 166 -20.61 5.45 -22.07
CA GLU A 166 -21.70 6.28 -22.57
C GLU A 166 -21.32 7.76 -22.77
N ILE A 167 -20.36 8.27 -21.99
CA ILE A 167 -19.98 9.70 -21.97
C ILE A 167 -18.59 9.93 -22.58
N ASN A 168 -17.77 8.87 -22.65
CA ASN A 168 -16.33 8.90 -22.93
C ASN A 168 -15.91 9.42 -24.33
N LYS A 169 -16.88 9.82 -25.19
CA LYS A 169 -16.66 10.37 -26.54
C LYS A 169 -17.17 11.81 -26.72
N ASP A 170 -17.98 12.32 -25.79
CA ASP A 170 -18.65 13.62 -25.92
C ASP A 170 -17.92 14.72 -25.15
N PHE A 171 -16.98 15.42 -25.82
CA PHE A 171 -16.13 16.43 -25.19
C PHE A 171 -16.90 17.48 -24.36
N GLU A 172 -18.05 17.97 -24.83
CA GLU A 172 -18.86 18.97 -24.11
C GLU A 172 -19.41 18.43 -22.77
N LYS A 173 -19.84 17.17 -22.72
CA LYS A 173 -20.31 16.53 -21.48
C LYS A 173 -19.14 16.30 -20.52
N VAL A 174 -17.98 15.91 -21.05
CA VAL A 174 -16.76 15.71 -20.25
C VAL A 174 -16.24 17.02 -19.66
N ASP A 175 -16.25 18.12 -20.43
CA ASP A 175 -15.86 19.45 -19.95
C ASP A 175 -16.86 20.02 -18.93
N ALA A 176 -18.18 19.85 -19.15
CA ALA A 176 -19.19 20.19 -18.17
C ALA A 176 -19.03 19.41 -16.85
N LEU A 177 -18.77 18.10 -16.93
CA LEU A 177 -18.48 17.26 -15.77
C LEU A 177 -17.19 17.73 -15.07
N ALA A 178 -16.10 17.94 -15.80
CA ALA A 178 -14.83 18.40 -15.25
C ALA A 178 -14.99 19.72 -14.47
N LYS A 179 -15.67 20.71 -15.05
CA LYS A 179 -16.01 21.99 -14.39
C LYS A 179 -16.82 21.77 -13.11
N SER A 180 -17.79 20.85 -13.13
CA SER A 180 -18.61 20.55 -11.94
C SER A 180 -17.84 19.93 -10.78
N MET A 181 -16.67 19.32 -11.04
CA MET A 181 -15.85 18.63 -10.02
C MET A 181 -14.92 19.58 -9.24
N ILE A 182 -14.62 20.77 -9.77
CA ILE A 182 -13.71 21.76 -9.15
C ILE A 182 -14.28 22.25 -7.80
N ASP A 183 -13.47 22.23 -6.73
CA ASP A 183 -13.81 22.74 -5.38
C ASP A 183 -13.86 24.27 -5.37
N VAL A 184 -14.97 24.84 -5.85
CA VAL A 184 -15.14 26.29 -5.94
C VAL A 184 -15.44 26.87 -4.55
N ARG A 185 -14.54 27.71 -4.03
CA ARG A 185 -14.75 28.48 -2.79
C ARG A 185 -15.24 29.89 -3.12
N ILE A 186 -15.81 30.55 -2.11
CA ILE A 186 -16.25 31.95 -2.25
C ILE A 186 -15.06 32.86 -2.62
N ASP A 187 -13.86 32.61 -2.10
CA ASP A 187 -12.64 33.36 -2.42
C ASP A 187 -12.25 33.33 -3.91
N ASP A 188 -12.64 32.29 -4.64
CA ASP A 188 -12.29 32.11 -6.05
C ASP A 188 -13.22 32.89 -7.02
N VAL A 189 -14.39 33.29 -6.53
CA VAL A 189 -15.50 33.85 -7.34
C VAL A 189 -15.86 35.28 -6.90
N VAL A 190 -15.47 35.66 -5.69
CA VAL A 190 -15.86 36.90 -5.03
C VAL A 190 -14.64 37.65 -4.51
N ARG A 191 -14.55 38.94 -4.83
CA ARG A 191 -13.67 39.86 -4.08
C ARG A 191 -14.43 40.39 -2.88
N VAL A 192 -13.98 40.04 -1.68
CA VAL A 192 -14.62 40.45 -0.42
C VAL A 192 -13.82 41.60 0.21
N GLU A 193 -14.46 42.75 0.40
CA GLU A 193 -13.89 43.91 1.09
C GLU A 193 -14.54 44.09 2.47
N GLU A 194 -13.73 44.43 3.49
CA GLU A 194 -14.20 44.76 4.83
C GLU A 194 -14.17 46.28 5.08
N ASP A 195 -15.33 46.90 5.26
CA ASP A 195 -15.46 48.28 5.75
C ASP A 195 -15.67 48.22 7.27
N LEU A 196 -14.56 48.32 8.01
CA LEU A 196 -14.53 48.26 9.48
C LEU A 196 -15.21 49.45 10.13
N GLU A 197 -15.24 50.62 9.48
CA GLU A 197 -15.86 51.84 10.00
C GLU A 197 -17.39 51.72 9.95
N LYS A 198 -17.95 51.30 8.81
CA LYS A 198 -19.39 51.17 8.61
C LYS A 198 -19.94 49.80 9.03
N LYS A 199 -19.07 48.88 9.49
CA LYS A 199 -19.38 47.48 9.83
C LYS A 199 -20.10 46.75 8.69
N ARG A 200 -19.52 46.85 7.50
CA ARG A 200 -20.06 46.24 6.27
C ARG A 200 -19.07 45.24 5.69
N VAL A 201 -19.60 44.15 5.16
CA VAL A 201 -18.85 43.26 4.27
C VAL A 201 -19.44 43.44 2.88
N ILE A 202 -18.59 43.80 1.92
CA ILE A 202 -18.96 44.05 0.53
C ILE A 202 -18.44 42.87 -0.30
N VAL A 203 -19.36 42.14 -0.92
CA VAL A 203 -19.09 40.93 -1.73
C VAL A 203 -19.25 41.34 -3.19
N HIS A 204 -18.14 41.60 -3.88
CA HIS A 204 -18.13 41.86 -5.32
C HIS A 204 -18.11 40.54 -6.08
N LEU A 205 -19.21 40.25 -6.77
CA LEU A 205 -19.34 39.09 -7.66
C LEU A 205 -18.56 39.36 -8.94
N VAL A 206 -17.70 38.43 -9.37
CA VAL A 206 -16.98 38.53 -10.65
C VAL A 206 -17.72 37.68 -11.71
N PRO A 207 -18.46 38.28 -12.66
CA PRO A 207 -19.34 37.52 -13.57
C PRO A 207 -18.58 36.59 -14.52
N GLU A 208 -17.30 36.86 -14.78
CA GLU A 208 -16.43 36.04 -15.63
C GLU A 208 -16.09 34.70 -14.96
N GLU A 209 -15.71 34.71 -13.68
CA GLU A 209 -15.43 33.50 -12.89
C GLU A 209 -16.69 32.63 -12.70
N ILE A 210 -17.85 33.27 -12.50
CA ILE A 210 -19.15 32.56 -12.37
C ILE A 210 -19.47 31.79 -13.67
N LYS A 211 -19.26 32.41 -14.83
CA LYS A 211 -19.49 31.78 -16.15
C LYS A 211 -18.44 30.73 -16.48
N ALA A 212 -17.16 30.98 -16.20
CA ALA A 212 -16.07 30.05 -16.47
C ALA A 212 -16.23 28.73 -15.69
N ARG A 213 -16.75 28.80 -14.47
CA ARG A 213 -16.94 27.66 -13.55
C ARG A 213 -18.35 27.07 -13.55
N ASN A 214 -19.26 27.60 -14.38
CA ASN A 214 -20.65 27.17 -14.51
C ASN A 214 -21.39 27.06 -13.15
N VAL A 215 -21.23 28.09 -12.31
CA VAL A 215 -21.83 28.14 -10.98
C VAL A 215 -23.22 28.78 -11.04
N ASP A 216 -24.22 28.12 -10.47
CA ASP A 216 -25.57 28.68 -10.34
C ASP A 216 -25.60 29.86 -9.34
N ALA A 217 -26.00 31.04 -9.82
CA ALA A 217 -26.06 32.27 -9.03
C ALA A 217 -27.05 32.16 -7.86
N ASP A 218 -28.18 31.48 -8.06
CA ASP A 218 -29.20 31.26 -7.04
C ASP A 218 -28.69 30.37 -5.90
N ALA A 219 -27.82 29.41 -6.22
CA ALA A 219 -27.17 28.54 -5.24
C ALA A 219 -26.06 29.26 -4.47
N LEU A 220 -25.40 30.24 -5.10
CA LEU A 220 -24.38 31.08 -4.47
C LEU A 220 -25.01 31.99 -3.41
N GLU A 221 -26.05 32.77 -3.75
CA GLU A 221 -26.71 33.69 -2.80
C GLU A 221 -27.21 32.95 -1.55
N LYS A 222 -27.95 31.85 -1.73
CA LYS A 222 -28.48 31.02 -0.62
C LYS A 222 -27.39 30.42 0.28
N ARG A 223 -26.16 30.24 -0.21
CA ARG A 223 -25.01 29.78 0.59
C ARG A 223 -24.34 30.92 1.34
N ILE A 224 -24.22 32.09 0.72
CA ILE A 224 -23.71 33.30 1.37
C ILE A 224 -24.64 33.70 2.52
N GLU A 225 -25.96 33.71 2.31
CA GLU A 225 -26.96 33.95 3.37
C GLU A 225 -26.78 33.03 4.58
N LYS A 226 -26.63 31.71 4.34
CA LYS A 226 -26.41 30.71 5.40
C LYS A 226 -25.08 30.87 6.12
N ALA A 227 -24.03 31.35 5.44
CA ALA A 227 -22.72 31.60 6.03
C ALA A 227 -22.69 32.87 6.89
N VAL A 228 -23.39 33.93 6.45
CA VAL A 228 -23.42 35.23 7.13
C VAL A 228 -24.46 35.31 8.25
N LYS A 229 -25.59 34.61 8.12
CA LYS A 229 -26.77 34.74 9.01
C LYS A 229 -27.39 36.14 9.08
N ALA A 230 -27.05 37.04 8.16
CA ALA A 230 -27.67 38.36 8.02
C ALA A 230 -28.32 38.49 6.64
N LYS A 231 -29.34 39.35 6.54
CA LYS A 231 -30.04 39.59 5.27
C LYS A 231 -29.11 40.32 4.29
N PRO A 232 -28.94 39.82 3.05
CA PRO A 232 -28.19 40.52 2.01
C PRO A 232 -28.95 41.78 1.58
N ARG A 233 -28.22 42.82 1.21
CA ARG A 233 -28.72 43.89 0.36
C ARG A 233 -28.11 43.71 -1.03
N THR A 234 -28.90 43.16 -1.95
CA THR A 234 -28.43 42.76 -3.29
C THR A 234 -28.46 43.95 -4.25
N GLY A 235 -27.31 44.27 -4.83
CA GLY A 235 -27.17 45.09 -6.04
C GLY A 235 -26.65 44.24 -7.21
N LYS A 236 -26.76 44.73 -8.44
CA LYS A 236 -26.54 43.96 -9.69
C LYS A 236 -25.24 43.14 -9.79
N ASN A 237 -24.17 43.50 -9.07
CA ASN A 237 -22.90 42.76 -8.96
C ASN A 237 -22.31 42.79 -7.53
N VAL A 238 -23.08 43.25 -6.54
CA VAL A 238 -22.56 43.53 -5.18
C VAL A 238 -23.57 43.08 -4.15
N ILE A 239 -23.15 42.22 -3.22
CA ILE A 239 -23.95 41.83 -2.06
C ILE A 239 -23.37 42.55 -0.84
N GLU A 240 -24.17 43.40 -0.20
CA GLU A 240 -23.75 44.13 1.00
C GLU A 240 -24.38 43.50 2.25
N PHE A 241 -23.57 43.18 3.26
CA PHE A 241 -24.03 42.71 4.57
C PHE A 241 -23.77 43.77 5.63
N HIS A 242 -24.83 44.17 6.34
CA HIS A 242 -24.76 45.08 7.50
C HIS A 242 -24.89 44.31 8.81
N PHE A 243 -23.90 44.44 9.69
CA PHE A 243 -23.91 43.81 11.01
C PHE A 243 -24.27 44.84 12.09
N LYS A 244 -25.50 44.75 12.61
CA LYS A 244 -25.95 45.60 13.73
C LYS A 244 -25.57 44.96 15.07
N GLY A 245 -24.50 45.47 15.69
CA GLY A 245 -24.21 45.24 17.12
C GLY A 245 -23.23 44.11 17.46
N GLU A 246 -22.72 43.35 16.49
CA GLU A 246 -21.74 42.28 16.77
C GLU A 246 -20.32 42.81 17.12
N PRO A 247 -19.52 42.06 17.90
CA PRO A 247 -18.11 42.35 18.12
C PRO A 247 -17.30 42.29 16.81
N LEU A 248 -16.34 43.20 16.63
CA LEU A 248 -15.44 43.24 15.46
C LEU A 248 -14.69 41.92 15.23
N LEU A 249 -14.43 41.16 16.30
CA LEU A 249 -13.75 39.87 16.23
C LEU A 249 -14.63 38.78 15.62
N ASP A 250 -15.94 38.82 15.86
CA ASP A 250 -16.90 37.87 15.27
C ASP A 250 -17.24 38.24 13.82
N LEU A 251 -17.23 39.53 13.46
CA LEU A 251 -17.22 39.97 12.05
C LEU A 251 -16.07 39.30 11.28
N ARG A 252 -14.84 39.38 11.81
CA ARG A 252 -13.64 38.81 11.18
C ARG A 252 -13.63 37.28 11.17
N ARG A 253 -14.22 36.62 12.19
CA ARG A 253 -14.47 35.16 12.17
C ARG A 253 -15.48 34.78 11.09
N THR A 254 -16.54 35.56 10.91
CA THR A 254 -17.57 35.31 9.90
C THR A 254 -17.03 35.55 8.49
N PHE A 255 -16.22 36.59 8.29
CA PHE A 255 -15.43 36.81 7.08
C PHE A 255 -14.53 35.62 6.74
N ASN A 256 -13.72 35.15 7.71
CA ASN A 256 -12.84 33.99 7.53
C ASN A 256 -13.62 32.68 7.27
N LYS A 257 -14.84 32.52 7.81
CA LYS A 257 -15.75 31.42 7.46
C LYS A 257 -16.30 31.55 6.04
N LEU A 258 -16.69 32.76 5.64
CA LEU A 258 -17.22 33.06 4.32
C LEU A 258 -16.20 32.69 3.24
N ARG A 259 -14.96 33.20 3.38
CA ARG A 259 -13.83 32.93 2.49
C ARG A 259 -13.56 31.42 2.29
N ASN A 260 -13.72 30.64 3.35
CA ASN A 260 -13.51 29.18 3.35
C ASN A 260 -14.78 28.34 3.05
N THR A 261 -15.93 28.97 2.82
CA THR A 261 -17.17 28.25 2.49
C THR A 261 -17.14 27.78 1.05
N ARG A 262 -17.57 26.53 0.82
CA ARG A 262 -17.56 25.86 -0.48
C ARG A 262 -18.91 25.98 -1.18
N ILE A 263 -18.87 26.34 -2.46
CA ILE A 263 -20.05 26.59 -3.30
C ILE A 263 -20.40 25.35 -4.12
N GLN A 264 -19.42 24.70 -4.75
CA GLN A 264 -19.66 23.56 -5.64
C GLN A 264 -18.45 22.63 -5.68
N GLY A 265 -18.66 21.42 -6.21
CA GLY A 265 -17.62 20.45 -6.52
C GLY A 265 -17.11 19.60 -5.36
N ILE A 266 -16.06 18.85 -5.67
CA ILE A 266 -15.51 17.81 -4.81
C ILE A 266 -14.38 18.40 -3.98
N ARG A 267 -14.49 18.30 -2.65
CA ARG A 267 -13.50 18.82 -1.69
C ARG A 267 -12.07 18.44 -2.10
N GLY A 268 -11.22 19.44 -2.26
CA GLY A 268 -9.79 19.25 -2.49
C GLY A 268 -9.36 18.99 -3.94
N ILE A 269 -10.27 19.09 -4.92
CA ILE A 269 -9.94 19.19 -6.35
C ILE A 269 -9.81 20.67 -6.71
N GLU A 270 -8.61 21.13 -7.03
CA GLU A 270 -8.32 22.54 -7.31
C GLU A 270 -8.45 22.89 -8.80
N LYS A 271 -8.06 21.96 -9.68
CA LYS A 271 -8.11 22.12 -11.14
C LYS A 271 -8.40 20.79 -11.83
N THR A 272 -9.05 20.85 -12.98
CA THR A 272 -9.35 19.70 -13.84
C THR A 272 -8.90 19.99 -15.27
N ILE A 273 -8.28 19.01 -15.92
CA ILE A 273 -7.86 19.09 -17.32
C ILE A 273 -8.43 17.87 -18.05
N VAL A 274 -9.18 18.11 -19.13
CA VAL A 274 -9.62 17.04 -20.03
C VAL A 274 -8.47 16.73 -20.98
N SER A 275 -8.07 15.46 -21.03
CA SER A 275 -6.98 14.96 -21.86
C SER A 275 -7.47 13.73 -22.61
N LYS A 276 -7.05 13.54 -23.86
CA LYS A 276 -7.38 12.34 -24.63
C LYS A 276 -6.28 11.30 -24.44
N ASP A 277 -6.64 10.09 -24.00
CA ASP A 277 -5.69 8.99 -23.85
C ASP A 277 -5.33 8.42 -25.23
N GLU A 278 -4.05 8.48 -25.59
CA GLU A 278 -3.54 8.04 -26.90
C GLU A 278 -3.75 6.53 -27.14
N LYS A 279 -3.84 5.72 -26.08
CA LYS A 279 -3.93 4.25 -26.19
C LYS A 279 -5.35 3.74 -26.42
N LEU A 280 -6.35 4.47 -25.91
CA LEU A 280 -7.76 4.08 -25.98
C LEU A 280 -8.57 5.01 -26.91
N GLY A 281 -8.07 6.21 -27.21
CA GLY A 281 -8.81 7.24 -27.96
C GLY A 281 -9.94 7.89 -27.17
N GLU A 282 -9.93 7.71 -25.85
CA GLU A 282 -10.99 8.08 -24.88
C GLU A 282 -10.67 9.39 -24.16
N PHE A 283 -11.69 10.09 -23.65
CA PHE A 283 -11.52 11.35 -22.92
C PHE A 283 -11.43 11.11 -21.40
N VAL A 284 -10.28 11.43 -20.84
CA VAL A 284 -9.92 11.20 -19.43
C VAL A 284 -9.76 12.53 -18.72
N ILE A 285 -10.30 12.64 -17.50
CA ILE A 285 -10.16 13.86 -16.68
C ILE A 285 -8.96 13.67 -15.74
N LYS A 286 -7.90 14.45 -15.95
CA LYS A 286 -6.76 14.57 -15.02
C LYS A 286 -7.04 15.70 -14.03
N THR A 287 -6.95 15.45 -12.72
CA THR A 287 -7.19 16.46 -11.68
C THR A 287 -5.94 16.83 -10.91
N SER A 288 -5.85 18.11 -10.51
CA SER A 288 -4.97 18.60 -9.45
C SER A 288 -5.76 18.56 -8.16
N GLY A 289 -5.33 17.72 -7.22
CA GLY A 289 -6.14 17.29 -6.08
C GLY A 289 -6.63 15.84 -6.21
N SER A 290 -6.78 15.16 -5.08
CA SER A 290 -7.37 13.83 -4.97
C SER A 290 -8.53 13.83 -3.97
N ASN A 291 -9.59 13.10 -4.31
CA ASN A 291 -10.69 12.74 -3.42
C ASN A 291 -11.46 11.55 -4.02
N LEU A 292 -10.78 10.41 -4.08
CA LEU A 292 -11.25 9.18 -4.71
C LEU A 292 -12.61 8.75 -4.15
N LYS A 293 -12.82 8.88 -2.84
CA LYS A 293 -14.09 8.51 -2.18
C LYS A 293 -15.31 9.31 -2.68
N ALA A 294 -15.10 10.57 -3.08
CA ALA A 294 -16.16 11.40 -3.64
C ALA A 294 -16.30 11.20 -5.15
N ALA A 295 -15.19 11.05 -5.88
CA ALA A 295 -15.21 10.82 -7.33
C ALA A 295 -15.94 9.52 -7.70
N LEU A 296 -15.68 8.42 -6.98
CA LEU A 296 -16.32 7.10 -7.21
C LEU A 296 -17.83 7.06 -6.90
N ARG A 297 -18.43 8.17 -6.43
CA ARG A 297 -19.89 8.27 -6.18
C ARG A 297 -20.66 8.89 -7.34
N LEU A 298 -19.96 9.48 -8.31
CA LEU A 298 -20.57 10.04 -9.50
C LEU A 298 -20.91 8.90 -10.47
N PRO A 299 -22.15 8.77 -10.96
CA PRO A 299 -22.54 7.71 -11.89
C PRO A 299 -21.82 7.81 -13.25
N GLU A 300 -21.32 8.99 -13.62
CA GLU A 300 -20.56 9.25 -14.84
C GLU A 300 -19.13 8.69 -14.79
N VAL A 301 -18.61 8.40 -13.59
CA VAL A 301 -17.24 7.95 -13.35
C VAL A 301 -17.18 6.43 -13.34
N ASN A 302 -16.25 5.85 -14.10
CA ASN A 302 -16.00 4.41 -14.09
C ASN A 302 -15.18 4.03 -12.84
N PRO A 303 -15.73 3.26 -11.89
CA PRO A 303 -15.06 2.95 -10.64
C PRO A 303 -13.98 1.87 -10.75
N THR A 304 -13.89 1.14 -11.88
CA THR A 304 -12.95 0.02 -12.03
C THR A 304 -11.57 0.44 -12.56
N VAL A 305 -11.49 1.59 -13.24
CA VAL A 305 -10.26 2.08 -13.90
C VAL A 305 -9.75 3.41 -13.32
N THR A 306 -10.61 4.16 -12.62
CA THR A 306 -10.22 5.44 -11.98
C THR A 306 -9.13 5.24 -10.92
N THR A 307 -8.03 5.99 -11.04
CA THR A 307 -6.83 5.86 -10.19
C THR A 307 -6.36 7.21 -9.66
N THR A 308 -5.59 7.20 -8.56
CA THR A 308 -4.96 8.40 -7.99
C THR A 308 -3.53 8.08 -7.56
N ASN A 309 -2.69 9.10 -7.47
CA ASN A 309 -1.35 8.97 -6.93
C ASN A 309 -1.33 9.01 -5.37
N ASP A 310 -2.44 9.35 -4.68
CA ASP A 310 -2.49 9.29 -3.21
C ASP A 310 -2.74 7.85 -2.74
N ILE A 311 -1.65 7.16 -2.46
CA ILE A 311 -1.63 5.74 -2.08
C ILE A 311 -2.36 5.51 -0.74
N LYS A 312 -2.26 6.44 0.22
CA LYS A 312 -2.91 6.33 1.53
C LYS A 312 -4.41 6.62 1.42
N GLU A 313 -4.84 7.36 0.40
CA GLU A 313 -6.26 7.46 0.03
C GLU A 313 -6.76 6.16 -0.61
N ILE A 314 -6.03 5.58 -1.57
CA ILE A 314 -6.36 4.27 -2.17
C ILE A 314 -6.57 3.20 -1.09
N SER A 315 -5.63 3.09 -0.14
CA SER A 315 -5.71 2.06 0.91
C SER A 315 -6.93 2.18 1.81
N LYS A 316 -7.45 3.40 2.00
CA LYS A 316 -8.66 3.68 2.81
C LYS A 316 -9.97 3.47 2.05
N VAL A 317 -9.95 3.49 0.72
CA VAL A 317 -11.15 3.41 -0.13
C VAL A 317 -11.30 2.02 -0.75
N LEU A 318 -10.21 1.46 -1.27
CA LEU A 318 -10.17 0.17 -1.98
C LEU A 318 -9.52 -0.97 -1.17
N GLY A 319 -8.82 -0.64 -0.08
CA GLY A 319 -8.19 -1.62 0.82
C GLY A 319 -6.69 -1.81 0.61
N ILE A 320 -6.08 -2.64 1.47
CA ILE A 320 -4.62 -2.74 1.60
C ILE A 320 -3.96 -3.35 0.36
N GLU A 321 -4.54 -4.37 -0.28
CA GLU A 321 -4.01 -4.95 -1.53
C GLU A 321 -4.01 -3.94 -2.69
N ALA A 322 -5.05 -3.10 -2.79
CA ALA A 322 -5.06 -2.00 -3.75
C ALA A 322 -3.96 -0.97 -3.44
N GLY A 323 -3.72 -0.69 -2.15
CA GLY A 323 -2.58 0.10 -1.69
C GLY A 323 -1.22 -0.50 -2.07
N ARG A 324 -1.02 -1.81 -1.84
CA ARG A 324 0.18 -2.57 -2.19
C ARG A 324 0.47 -2.50 -3.69
N TYR A 325 -0.55 -2.74 -4.52
CA TYR A 325 -0.43 -2.63 -5.96
C TYR A 325 -0.18 -1.18 -6.43
N ALA A 326 -0.79 -0.19 -5.76
CA ALA A 326 -0.53 1.22 -6.05
C ALA A 326 0.91 1.65 -5.70
N ILE A 327 1.48 1.19 -4.57
CA ILE A 327 2.91 1.40 -4.25
C ILE A 327 3.78 0.85 -5.38
N ALA A 328 3.56 -0.41 -5.77
CA ALA A 328 4.39 -1.06 -6.77
C ALA A 328 4.28 -0.41 -8.16
N THR A 329 3.06 -0.07 -8.58
CA THR A 329 2.80 0.56 -9.89
C THR A 329 3.36 1.98 -9.95
N GLU A 330 3.16 2.78 -8.90
CA GLU A 330 3.63 4.17 -8.85
C GLU A 330 5.16 4.24 -8.77
N LEU A 331 5.82 3.36 -7.99
CA LEU A 331 7.28 3.27 -7.96
C LEU A 331 7.85 2.87 -9.32
N HIS A 332 7.29 1.85 -9.95
CA HIS A 332 7.71 1.40 -11.29
C HIS A 332 7.59 2.52 -12.31
N LYS A 333 6.42 3.18 -12.37
CA LYS A 333 6.16 4.33 -13.23
C LYS A 333 7.15 5.49 -12.98
N THR A 334 7.40 5.84 -11.72
CA THR A 334 8.32 6.94 -11.36
C THR A 334 9.76 6.63 -11.78
N LEU A 335 10.19 5.36 -11.70
CA LEU A 335 11.53 4.94 -12.13
C LEU A 335 11.64 4.88 -13.67
N ASP A 336 10.64 4.34 -14.35
CA ASP A 336 10.54 4.29 -15.82
C ASP A 336 10.60 5.70 -16.45
N GLU A 337 9.84 6.66 -15.91
CA GLU A 337 9.82 8.07 -16.37
C GLU A 337 11.20 8.73 -16.31
N ASN A 338 12.10 8.22 -15.46
CA ASN A 338 13.47 8.70 -15.33
C ASN A 338 14.50 7.85 -16.12
N ASN A 339 14.03 6.88 -16.92
CA ASN A 339 14.82 5.87 -17.64
C ASN A 339 15.72 5.05 -16.70
N ILE A 340 15.17 4.60 -15.58
CA ILE A 340 15.84 3.74 -14.60
C ILE A 340 15.11 2.40 -14.54
N SER A 341 15.78 1.35 -15.00
CA SER A 341 15.24 -0.01 -14.93
C SER A 341 15.62 -0.65 -13.60
N VAL A 342 14.62 -0.96 -12.77
CA VAL A 342 14.75 -1.78 -11.56
C VAL A 342 13.83 -2.98 -11.71
N ASP A 343 14.31 -4.18 -11.39
CA ASP A 343 13.50 -5.38 -11.51
C ASP A 343 12.28 -5.34 -10.58
N GLN A 344 11.10 -5.62 -11.13
CA GLN A 344 9.82 -5.52 -10.44
C GLN A 344 9.77 -6.33 -9.12
N ARG A 345 10.56 -7.40 -8.99
CA ARG A 345 10.60 -8.22 -7.75
C ARG A 345 11.10 -7.43 -6.55
N HIS A 346 12.05 -6.50 -6.73
CA HIS A 346 12.54 -5.64 -5.64
C HIS A 346 11.48 -4.62 -5.21
N ILE A 347 10.74 -4.08 -6.17
CA ILE A 347 9.63 -3.14 -5.92
C ILE A 347 8.48 -3.85 -5.20
N LEU A 348 8.14 -5.08 -5.61
CA LEU A 348 7.13 -5.91 -4.95
C LEU A 348 7.53 -6.29 -3.52
N LEU A 349 8.78 -6.71 -3.30
CA LEU A 349 9.29 -7.02 -1.95
C LEU A 349 9.16 -5.81 -1.01
N LEU A 350 9.43 -4.60 -1.51
CA LEU A 350 9.20 -3.37 -0.75
C LEU A 350 7.70 -3.12 -0.47
N ALA A 351 6.85 -3.22 -1.49
CA ALA A 351 5.41 -2.99 -1.34
C ALA A 351 4.77 -3.97 -0.33
N ASP A 352 5.19 -5.24 -0.36
CA ASP A 352 4.78 -6.27 0.60
C ASP A 352 5.23 -5.90 2.02
N LEU A 353 6.51 -5.53 2.21
CA LEU A 353 7.04 -5.11 3.51
C LEU A 353 6.32 -3.87 4.08
N MET A 354 5.94 -2.91 3.22
CA MET A 354 5.22 -1.70 3.60
C MET A 354 3.74 -1.94 3.97
N THR A 355 3.15 -3.07 3.59
CA THR A 355 1.72 -3.37 3.75
C THR A 355 1.41 -4.55 4.67
N TRP A 356 2.43 -5.31 5.08
CA TRP A 356 2.30 -6.56 5.84
C TRP A 356 1.40 -6.49 7.11
N ASP A 357 1.46 -5.40 7.88
CA ASP A 357 0.67 -5.26 9.13
C ASP A 357 -0.76 -4.74 8.90
N GLY A 358 -1.27 -4.76 7.67
CA GLY A 358 -2.63 -4.30 7.36
C GLY A 358 -2.83 -2.79 7.38
N ASP A 359 -1.75 -2.00 7.44
CA ASP A 359 -1.75 -0.58 7.10
C ASP A 359 -0.42 -0.18 6.43
N ILE A 360 -0.46 0.79 5.51
CA ILE A 360 0.73 1.30 4.81
C ILE A 360 1.64 2.03 5.80
N LYS A 361 2.87 1.53 5.95
CA LYS A 361 3.92 2.12 6.79
C LYS A 361 5.17 2.35 5.96
N GLY A 362 5.77 3.54 6.10
CA GLY A 362 7.05 3.85 5.46
C GLY A 362 8.24 3.22 6.17
N ILE A 363 9.40 3.31 5.52
CA ILE A 363 10.70 2.84 6.05
C ILE A 363 11.28 3.83 7.11
N VAL A 364 10.65 5.00 7.29
CA VAL A 364 11.01 6.00 8.31
C VAL A 364 10.98 5.46 9.74
N ARG A 365 11.68 6.14 10.66
CA ARG A 365 11.78 5.78 12.09
C ARG A 365 10.43 5.54 12.79
N THR A 366 9.34 6.16 12.34
CA THR A 366 8.00 5.99 12.92
C THR A 366 7.22 4.80 12.36
N GLY A 367 7.65 4.23 11.23
CA GLY A 367 7.02 3.11 10.54
C GLY A 367 7.69 1.77 10.86
N ILE A 368 8.19 1.10 9.83
CA ILE A 368 8.71 -0.28 9.88
C ILE A 368 9.84 -0.42 10.92
N THR A 369 10.77 0.53 10.97
CA THR A 369 11.99 0.39 11.79
C THR A 369 11.71 0.37 13.29
N ARG A 370 10.68 1.08 13.78
CA ARG A 370 10.25 1.05 15.19
C ARG A 370 9.52 -0.24 15.58
N GLN A 371 9.06 -1.02 14.61
CA GLN A 371 8.35 -2.28 14.81
C GLN A 371 9.26 -3.51 14.76
N LYS A 372 10.56 -3.34 14.53
CA LYS A 372 11.56 -4.40 14.75
C LYS A 372 11.48 -4.86 16.21
N SER A 373 11.33 -6.17 16.41
CA SER A 373 11.22 -6.79 17.74
C SER A 373 12.46 -6.52 18.61
N SER A 374 13.65 -6.72 18.05
CA SER A 374 14.93 -6.50 18.72
C SER A 374 15.08 -5.06 19.25
N PRO A 375 15.40 -4.88 20.55
CA PRO A 375 15.88 -3.61 21.10
C PRO A 375 17.19 -3.13 20.45
N PHE A 376 18.15 -4.02 20.20
CA PHE A 376 19.46 -3.64 19.62
C PHE A 376 19.33 -3.12 18.19
N ALA A 377 18.52 -3.75 17.35
CA ALA A 377 18.27 -3.33 15.98
C ALA A 377 17.55 -1.98 15.87
N ARG A 378 16.75 -1.61 16.89
CA ARG A 378 16.17 -0.26 17.02
C ARG A 378 17.22 0.74 17.48
N ALA A 379 17.93 0.44 18.57
CA ALA A 379 18.90 1.33 19.18
C ALA A 379 20.13 1.64 18.29
N ALA A 380 20.52 0.70 17.42
CA ALA A 380 21.62 0.87 16.47
C ALA A 380 21.24 1.66 15.20
N PHE A 381 19.95 1.92 14.97
CA PHE A 381 19.49 2.71 13.82
C PHE A 381 19.40 4.20 14.16
N GLU A 382 18.66 4.55 15.23
CA GLU A 382 18.48 5.94 15.70
C GLU A 382 17.99 5.93 17.17
N GLU A 383 17.94 7.09 17.84
CA GLU A 383 17.37 7.26 19.19
C GLU A 383 17.88 6.26 20.27
N THR A 384 19.15 5.83 20.18
CA THR A 384 19.77 4.73 20.96
C THR A 384 19.41 4.70 22.45
N VAL A 385 19.65 5.80 23.17
CA VAL A 385 19.41 5.90 24.63
C VAL A 385 17.95 5.65 24.97
N LYS A 386 17.03 6.22 24.19
CA LYS A 386 15.59 6.11 24.42
C LYS A 386 15.08 4.69 24.14
N HIS A 387 15.55 4.04 23.08
CA HIS A 387 15.17 2.66 22.79
C HIS A 387 15.67 1.67 23.86
N LEU A 388 16.89 1.86 24.37
CA LEU A 388 17.42 1.03 25.47
C LEU A 388 16.69 1.27 26.80
N LEU A 389 16.36 2.53 27.13
CA LEU A 389 15.56 2.85 28.32
C LEU A 389 14.14 2.30 28.22
N ASP A 390 13.44 2.53 27.09
CA ASP A 390 12.09 1.99 26.86
C ASP A 390 12.07 0.46 26.98
N ALA A 391 13.08 -0.22 26.42
CA ALA A 391 13.23 -1.67 26.51
C ALA A 391 13.46 -2.13 27.95
N ALA A 392 14.35 -1.48 28.69
CA ALA A 392 14.63 -1.78 30.09
C ALA A 392 13.40 -1.57 31.00
N PHE A 393 12.67 -0.47 30.82
CA PHE A 393 11.45 -0.17 31.59
C PHE A 393 10.32 -1.19 31.36
N LYS A 394 10.24 -1.76 30.16
CA LYS A 394 9.23 -2.78 29.82
C LYS A 394 9.67 -4.22 30.08
N GLY A 395 10.96 -4.46 30.33
CA GLY A 395 11.53 -5.80 30.34
C GLY A 395 11.53 -6.47 28.96
N GLU A 396 11.74 -5.71 27.88
CA GLU A 396 11.90 -6.28 26.54
C GLU A 396 13.18 -7.13 26.47
N HIS A 397 13.07 -8.37 25.96
CA HIS A 397 14.19 -9.29 25.78
C HIS A 397 14.78 -9.19 24.36
N GLU A 398 16.07 -9.51 24.22
CA GLU A 398 16.76 -9.61 22.94
C GLU A 398 16.92 -11.07 22.54
N GLU A 399 16.56 -11.40 21.29
CA GLU A 399 16.52 -12.78 20.78
C GLU A 399 17.62 -13.08 19.75
N LEU A 400 18.36 -12.06 19.28
CA LEU A 400 19.47 -12.19 18.32
C LEU A 400 19.08 -12.98 17.05
N GLN A 401 17.94 -12.62 16.45
CA GLN A 401 17.42 -13.29 15.24
C GLN A 401 17.81 -12.57 13.94
N GLY A 402 17.91 -11.25 13.99
CA GLY A 402 18.23 -10.38 12.87
C GLY A 402 19.72 -10.21 12.60
N VAL A 403 20.03 -9.54 11.50
CA VAL A 403 21.40 -9.33 11.02
C VAL A 403 22.16 -8.35 11.91
N VAL A 404 21.50 -7.29 12.38
CA VAL A 404 22.14 -6.17 13.09
C VAL A 404 22.61 -6.60 14.49
N GLU A 405 21.75 -7.30 15.24
CA GLU A 405 22.08 -7.73 16.60
C GLU A 405 23.24 -8.72 16.63
N ASN A 406 23.23 -9.67 15.69
CA ASN A 406 24.30 -10.67 15.59
C ASN A 406 25.65 -10.01 15.28
N ILE A 407 25.69 -9.02 14.38
CA ILE A 407 26.91 -8.25 14.11
C ILE A 407 27.40 -7.49 15.36
N ILE A 408 26.49 -6.85 16.11
CA ILE A 408 26.84 -6.11 17.34
C ILE A 408 27.46 -7.03 18.40
N VAL A 409 26.93 -8.25 18.55
CA VAL A 409 27.40 -9.24 19.54
C VAL A 409 28.60 -10.08 19.02
N GLY A 410 28.94 -9.97 17.74
CA GLY A 410 30.03 -10.74 17.11
C GLY A 410 29.65 -12.19 16.75
N GLN A 411 28.36 -12.48 16.59
CA GLN A 411 27.85 -13.78 16.14
C GLN A 411 27.68 -13.83 14.60
N PRO A 412 27.81 -15.02 13.97
CA PRO A 412 27.53 -15.17 12.55
C PRO A 412 26.05 -14.88 12.23
N ILE A 413 25.81 -14.15 11.15
CA ILE A 413 24.46 -13.78 10.71
C ILE A 413 23.72 -14.97 10.09
N LYS A 414 22.39 -15.01 10.25
CA LYS A 414 21.52 -16.11 9.76
C LYS A 414 21.09 -15.95 8.29
N VAL A 415 21.98 -15.40 7.46
CA VAL A 415 21.77 -15.10 6.03
C VAL A 415 23.00 -15.55 5.26
N GLY A 416 22.83 -15.97 4.00
CA GLY A 416 23.89 -16.58 3.20
C GLY A 416 24.39 -17.88 3.84
N THR A 417 25.71 -18.03 3.92
CA THR A 417 26.37 -19.24 4.43
C THR A 417 26.01 -19.60 5.87
N GLY A 418 25.66 -18.62 6.72
CA GLY A 418 25.23 -18.86 8.10
C GLY A 418 23.88 -19.59 8.23
N THR A 419 23.16 -19.77 7.12
CA THR A 419 21.93 -20.58 7.07
C THR A 419 22.22 -22.09 6.98
N VAL A 420 23.41 -22.48 6.50
CA VAL A 420 23.74 -23.87 6.19
C VAL A 420 24.26 -24.60 7.42
N GLN A 421 23.63 -25.73 7.77
CA GLN A 421 24.10 -26.64 8.81
C GLN A 421 24.77 -27.85 8.17
N LEU A 422 26.03 -28.11 8.52
CA LEU A 422 26.80 -29.25 8.03
C LEU A 422 26.73 -30.43 9.01
N VAL A 423 26.45 -31.62 8.49
CA VAL A 423 26.51 -32.88 9.25
C VAL A 423 27.45 -33.84 8.51
N MET A 424 28.50 -34.28 9.18
CA MET A 424 29.47 -35.23 8.65
C MET A 424 29.44 -36.53 9.46
N SER A 425 29.28 -37.67 8.79
CA SER A 425 29.50 -38.98 9.41
C SER A 425 30.99 -39.22 9.60
N SER A 426 31.42 -39.54 10.83
CA SER A 426 32.81 -39.89 11.15
C SER A 426 33.22 -41.29 10.67
N LYS A 427 32.26 -42.10 10.20
CA LYS A 427 32.56 -43.41 9.60
C LYS A 427 33.07 -43.21 8.17
N LEU A 428 34.39 -43.31 7.99
CA LEU A 428 35.00 -43.48 6.69
C LEU A 428 34.33 -44.66 5.96
N PRO A 429 33.91 -44.50 4.69
CA PRO A 429 33.41 -45.63 3.92
C PRO A 429 34.52 -46.68 3.79
N ALA A 430 34.16 -47.95 3.99
CA ALA A 430 35.10 -49.04 3.75
C ALA A 430 35.65 -48.93 2.33
N ALA A 431 36.97 -49.11 2.19
CA ALA A 431 37.63 -48.98 0.89
C ALA A 431 36.91 -49.87 -0.15
N PRO A 432 36.63 -49.36 -1.36
CA PRO A 432 35.99 -50.18 -2.39
C PRO A 432 36.83 -51.43 -2.63
N PRO A 433 36.21 -52.61 -2.78
CA PRO A 433 36.96 -53.85 -2.97
C PRO A 433 37.89 -53.68 -4.17
N LYS A 434 39.18 -53.98 -3.98
CA LYS A 434 40.16 -53.97 -5.06
C LYS A 434 39.61 -54.87 -6.17
N LYS A 435 39.30 -54.28 -7.33
CA LYS A 435 39.02 -55.06 -8.54
C LYS A 435 40.23 -55.96 -8.76
N GLU A 436 40.06 -57.27 -8.64
CA GLU A 436 41.06 -58.21 -9.10
C GLU A 436 41.37 -57.88 -10.55
N LYS A 437 42.67 -57.81 -10.87
CA LYS A 437 43.08 -57.63 -12.26
C LYS A 437 42.64 -58.88 -13.00
N ALA A 438 41.71 -58.72 -13.94
CA ALA A 438 41.45 -59.77 -14.91
C ALA A 438 42.76 -60.04 -15.65
N GLU A 439 43.37 -61.20 -15.41
CA GLU A 439 44.50 -61.68 -16.21
C GLU A 439 43.99 -61.88 -17.63
N VAL A 440 44.34 -60.95 -18.52
CA VAL A 440 44.20 -61.16 -19.96
C VAL A 440 45.18 -62.25 -20.33
N LYS A 441 44.68 -63.48 -20.44
CA LYS A 441 45.42 -64.57 -21.08
C LYS A 441 45.53 -64.23 -22.56
N GLU A 442 46.72 -63.83 -22.99
CA GLU A 442 47.10 -63.87 -24.39
C GLU A 442 47.15 -65.35 -24.83
N GLU A 443 46.20 -65.77 -25.67
CA GLU A 443 46.37 -66.99 -26.46
C GLU A 443 47.35 -66.71 -27.60
N LYS A 444 48.26 -67.66 -27.82
CA LYS A 444 49.33 -67.62 -28.85
C LYS A 444 48.89 -68.32 -30.12
#